data_AF-A0A7V9JBB0-F1
#
_entry.id   AF-A0A7V9JBB0-F1
#
_cell.length_a   1.000
_cell.length_b   1.000
_cell.length_c   1.000
_cell.angle_alpha   90.00
_cell.angle_beta   90.00
_cell.angle_gamma   90.00
#
_symmetry.space_group_name_H-M   'P 1'
#
loop_
_entity.id
_entity.type
_entity.pdbx_description
1 polymer ?
#
loop_
_entity_poly.entity_id
_entity_poly.type
_entity_poly.pdbx_seq_one_letter_code
_entity_poly.pdbx_strand_id
1 'polypeptide(L)' 'MLHGFPQFWWAWRHQLPALAKAGYRACAMDLRGYGGSDKTPQGYDPLTLSTDVAGVSQSLTDGKVR' A
#
# COMPACT_ATOMS: atom_id res chain seq x y z
N MET A 1 2.34 -2.62 -3.51
CA MET A 1 3.19 -3.43 -2.60
C MET A 1 2.74 -3.16 -1.18
N LEU A 2 2.45 -4.22 -0.41
CA LEU A 2 2.01 -4.13 0.98
C LEU A 2 3.11 -4.67 1.88
N HIS A 3 3.43 -3.95 2.95
CA HIS A 3 4.46 -4.37 3.91
C HIS A 3 3.87 -5.31 4.97
N GLY A 4 4.75 -6.01 5.70
CA GLY A 4 4.38 -6.80 6.88
C GLY A 4 4.58 -6.04 8.19
N PHE A 5 4.36 -6.70 9.33
CA PHE A 5 4.74 -6.18 10.65
C PHE A 5 6.24 -6.39 10.91
N PRO A 6 6.97 -5.44 11.53
CA PRO A 6 6.62 -4.05 11.87
C PRO A 6 7.21 -3.05 10.86
N GLN A 7 6.93 -3.23 9.57
CA GLN A 7 7.52 -2.42 8.49
C GLN A 7 6.57 -1.28 8.06
N PHE A 8 7.04 -0.49 7.09
CA PHE A 8 6.28 0.54 6.36
C PHE A 8 6.76 0.58 4.90
N TRP A 9 6.24 1.47 4.05
CA TRP A 9 6.48 1.50 2.60
C TRP A 9 7.97 1.45 2.23
N TRP A 10 8.83 2.01 3.08
CA TRP A 10 10.29 2.08 2.91
C TRP A 10 10.98 0.72 2.84
N ALA A 11 10.32 -0.35 3.27
CA ALA A 11 10.75 -1.72 3.03
C ALA A 11 10.98 -2.01 1.53
N TRP A 12 10.26 -1.30 0.65
CA TRP A 12 10.30 -1.48 -0.80
C TRP A 12 11.17 -0.48 -1.56
N ARG A 13 11.93 0.39 -0.86
CA ARG A 13 12.69 1.49 -1.49
C ARG A 13 13.68 1.05 -2.57
N HIS A 14 14.15 -0.20 -2.53
CA HIS A 14 15.08 -0.75 -3.52
C HIS A 14 14.34 -1.40 -4.70
N GLN A 15 13.18 -2.01 -4.42
CA GLN A 15 12.33 -2.65 -5.42
C GLN A 15 11.58 -1.63 -6.27
N LEU A 16 11.14 -0.51 -5.69
CA LEU A 16 10.40 0.52 -6.41
C LEU A 16 11.19 1.09 -7.61
N PRO A 17 12.46 1.53 -7.47
CA PRO A 17 13.25 1.94 -8.63
C PRO A 17 13.54 0.82 -9.61
N ALA A 18 13.73 -0.43 -9.14
CA ALA A 18 13.98 -1.57 -10.00
C ALA A 18 12.75 -1.89 -10.89
N LEU A 19 11.55 -1.87 -10.32
CA LEU A 19 10.29 -2.06 -11.03
C LEU A 19 10.03 -0.93 -12.03
N ALA A 20 10.30 0.32 -11.64
CA ALA A 20 10.19 1.46 -12.54
C ALA A 20 11.13 1.32 -13.75
N LYS A 21 12.39 0.90 -13.54
CA LYS A 21 13.35 0.62 -14.63
C LYS A 21 12.91 -0.51 -15.54
N ALA A 22 12.19 -1.50 -15.01
CA ALA A 22 11.61 -2.59 -15.79
C ALA A 22 10.30 -2.22 -16.51
N GLY A 23 9.86 -0.95 -16.43
CA GLY A 23 8.68 -0.45 -17.13
C GLY A 23 7.36 -0.66 -16.37
N TYR A 24 7.40 -1.09 -15.12
CA TYR A 24 6.21 -1.23 -14.29
C TYR A 24 5.88 0.06 -13.54
N ARG A 25 4.58 0.36 -13.44
CA ARG A 25 4.08 1.36 -12.50
C ARG A 25 3.83 0.70 -11.15
N ALA A 26 4.78 0.86 -10.23
CA ALA A 26 4.70 0.30 -8.88
C ALA A 26 4.34 1.36 -7.84
N CYS A 27 3.47 1.01 -6.89
CA CYS A 27 3.12 1.82 -5.74
C CYS A 27 3.34 1.01 -4.46
N ALA A 28 3.79 1.65 -3.38
CA ALA A 28 3.82 1.09 -2.03
C ALA A 28 3.01 2.01 -1.11
N MET A 29 2.26 1.42 -0.19
CA MET A 29 1.45 2.16 0.78
C MET A 29 1.80 1.74 2.21
N ASP A 30 1.55 2.64 3.15
CA ASP A 30 1.54 2.32 4.57
C ASP A 30 0.15 1.80 4.96
N LEU A 31 0.08 0.59 5.54
CA LEU A 31 -1.16 0.08 6.11
C LEU A 31 -1.57 0.95 7.31
N ARG A 32 -2.88 1.03 7.60
CA ARG A 32 -3.38 1.72 8.81
C ARG A 32 -2.57 1.31 10.05
N GLY A 33 -2.27 2.27 10.92
CA GLY A 33 -1.41 2.07 12.08
C GLY A 33 0.09 2.22 11.80
N TYR A 34 0.56 2.14 10.55
CA TYR A 34 2.00 2.16 10.22
C TYR A 34 2.42 3.43 9.50
N GLY A 35 3.73 3.72 9.55
CA GLY A 35 4.36 4.81 8.80
C GLY A 35 3.61 6.13 8.88
N GLY A 36 3.31 6.72 7.71
CA GLY A 36 2.55 7.96 7.57
C GLY A 36 1.02 7.82 7.60
N SER A 37 0.46 6.60 7.63
CA SER A 37 -0.99 6.39 7.69
C SER A 37 -1.56 6.66 9.08
N ASP A 38 -2.86 6.95 9.17
CA ASP A 38 -3.52 7.18 10.45
C ASP A 38 -3.40 6.00 11.42
N LYS A 39 -3.25 6.30 12.71
CA LYS A 39 -3.21 5.31 13.80
C LYS A 39 -4.57 5.25 14.46
N THR A 40 -5.51 4.64 13.77
CA THR A 40 -6.90 4.50 14.25
C THR A 40 -6.94 3.66 15.52
N PRO A 41 -7.87 3.91 16.45
CA PRO A 41 -8.00 3.12 17.68
C PRO A 41 -8.49 1.68 17.42
N GLN A 42 -9.06 1.41 16.24
CA GLN A 42 -9.70 0.14 15.88
C GLN A 42 -9.68 -0.12 14.37
N GLY A 43 -10.19 -1.29 13.96
CA GLY A 43 -10.33 -1.69 12.55
C GLY A 43 -9.08 -2.35 11.96
N TYR A 44 -8.31 -3.08 12.77
CA TYR A 44 -7.12 -3.83 12.32
C TYR A 44 -7.46 -5.27 11.89
N ASP A 45 -8.73 -5.57 11.65
CA ASP A 45 -9.17 -6.86 11.15
C ASP A 45 -8.90 -7.01 9.63
N PRO A 46 -8.76 -8.24 9.12
CA PRO A 46 -8.42 -8.48 7.72
C PRO A 46 -9.41 -7.88 6.70
N LEU A 47 -10.70 -7.82 7.03
CA LEU A 47 -11.71 -7.28 6.11
C LEU A 47 -11.52 -5.77 5.95
N THR A 48 -11.41 -5.06 7.08
CA THR A 48 -11.16 -3.63 7.08
C THR A 48 -9.84 -3.28 6.35
N LEU A 49 -8.76 -4.03 6.60
CA LEU A 49 -7.48 -3.84 5.89
C LEU A 49 -7.62 -4.07 4.37
N SER A 50 -8.38 -5.09 3.97
CA SER A 50 -8.62 -5.38 2.55
C SER A 50 -9.41 -4.26 1.88
N THR A 51 -10.39 -3.67 2.58
CA THR A 51 -11.16 -2.53 2.09
C THR A 51 -10.27 -1.30 1.87
N ASP A 52 -9.34 -1.00 2.78
CA ASP A 52 -8.39 0.12 2.58
C ASP A 52 -7.54 -0.06 1.33
N VAL A 53 -6.98 -1.27 1.16
CA VAL A 53 -6.15 -1.60 0.00
C VAL A 53 -6.96 -1.47 -1.29
N ALA A 54 -8.19 -1.98 -1.30
CA ALA A 54 -9.08 -1.86 -2.45
C ALA A 54 -9.40 -0.39 -2.78
N GLY A 55 -9.68 0.43 -1.77
CA GLY A 55 -9.93 1.87 -1.94
C GLY A 55 -8.73 2.62 -2.52
N VAL A 56 -7.52 2.37 -2.00
CA VAL A 56 -6.29 2.98 -2.54
C VAL A 56 -6.04 2.51 -3.97
N SER A 57 -6.19 1.22 -4.26
CA SER A 57 -6.04 0.67 -5.61
C SER A 57 -6.97 1.35 -6.62
N GLN A 58 -8.24 1.53 -6.24
CA GLN A 58 -9.24 2.23 -7.06
C GLN A 58 -8.86 3.71 -7.29
N SER A 59 -8.41 4.41 -6.25
CA SER A 59 -8.00 5.82 -6.36
C SER A 59 -6.79 6.05 -7.27
N LEU A 60 -5.90 5.06 -7.36
CA LEU A 60 -4.69 5.15 -8.20
C LEU A 60 -4.99 4.86 -9.67
N THR A 61 -6.10 4.18 -9.96
CA THR A 61 -6.42 3.69 -11.31
C THR A 61 -7.54 4.48 -11.98
N ASP A 62 -8.08 5.52 -11.35
CA ASP A 62 -9.32 6.20 -11.77
C ASP A 62 -10.47 5.19 -12.02
N GLY A 63 -10.48 4.09 -11.25
CA GLY A 63 -11.40 2.96 -11.45
C GLY A 63 -11.14 2.07 -12.68
N LYS A 64 -10.10 2.36 -13.47
CA LYS A 64 -9.69 1.55 -14.64
C LYS A 64 -8.74 0.45 -14.18
N VAL A 65 -9.31 -0.67 -13.73
CA VAL A 65 -8.52 -1.88 -13.49
C VAL A 65 -8.04 -2.40 -14.85
N ARG A 66 -6.71 -2.40 -15.07
CA ARG A 66 -6.08 -3.13 -16.17
C ARG A 66 -5.70 -4.53 -15.72
#